data_AF-A0A936UVD7-F1
#
_entry.id   AF-A0A936UVD7-F1
#
_cell.length_a   1.000
_cell.length_b   1.000
_cell.length_c   1.000
_cell.angle_alpha   90.00
_cell.angle_beta   90.00
_cell.angle_gamma   90.00
#
_symmetry.space_group_name_H-M   'P 1'
#
loop_
_entity.id
_entity.type
_entity.pdbx_description
1 polymer ?
#
loop_
_entity_poly.entity_id
_entity_poly.type
_entity_poly.pdbx_seq_one_letter_code
_entity_poly.pdbx_strand_id
1 'polypeptide(L)'
;MSSDNFFSELLIQFPKLESEFDTEDGLHYKMNRFANYTIEQIEQKNIEELNKCFDFVESRIRLLTPDIENALNVSYCETLLCYDQPKRGIEMKNMMPKQLFRFYLDYKKYYNSLG
;
A
#
# COMPACT_ATOMS: atom_id res chain seq x y z
N MET A 1 -14.09 9.10 1.66
CA MET A 1 -13.20 10.18 1.16
C MET A 1 -13.17 10.14 -0.36
N SER A 2 -12.96 11.26 -1.06
CA SER A 2 -12.70 11.20 -2.50
C SER A 2 -11.28 10.68 -2.76
N SER A 3 -11.05 10.17 -3.97
CA SER A 3 -9.72 9.77 -4.44
C SER A 3 -8.72 10.93 -4.39
N ASP A 4 -9.14 12.12 -4.82
CA ASP A 4 -8.27 13.30 -4.81
C ASP A 4 -7.85 13.66 -3.38
N ASN A 5 -8.76 13.57 -2.41
CA ASN A 5 -8.42 13.85 -1.01
C ASN A 5 -7.43 12.81 -0.47
N PHE A 6 -7.63 11.53 -0.77
CA PHE A 6 -6.70 10.47 -0.34
C PHE A 6 -5.29 10.71 -0.87
N PHE A 7 -5.15 10.94 -2.18
CA PHE A 7 -3.84 11.14 -2.79
C PHE A 7 -3.22 12.50 -2.45
N SER A 8 -4.03 13.54 -2.22
CA SER A 8 -3.52 14.82 -1.69
C SER A 8 -2.93 14.64 -0.29
N GLU A 9 -3.63 13.94 0.61
CA GLU A 9 -3.11 13.64 1.94
C GLU A 9 -1.87 12.74 1.89
N LEU A 10 -1.84 11.78 0.96
CA LEU A 10 -0.67 10.93 0.71
C LEU A 10 0.54 11.77 0.32
N LEU A 11 0.39 12.70 -0.62
CA LEU A 11 1.49 13.57 -1.06
C LEU A 11 1.94 14.55 0.02
N ILE A 12 1.04 15.03 0.88
CA ILE A 12 1.42 15.83 2.05
C ILE A 12 2.31 15.03 3.00
N GLN A 13 2.00 13.75 3.22
CA GLN A 13 2.75 12.91 4.14
C GLN A 13 4.03 12.32 3.51
N PHE A 14 4.01 12.08 2.19
CA PHE A 14 5.10 11.48 1.42
C PHE A 14 5.44 12.34 0.20
N PRO A 15 5.99 13.56 0.39
CA PRO A 15 6.21 14.51 -0.71
C PRO A 15 7.17 14.00 -1.79
N LYS A 16 8.02 13.00 -1.48
CA LYS A 16 8.89 12.36 -2.48
C LYS A 16 8.12 11.68 -3.61
N LEU A 17 6.87 11.29 -3.38
CA LEU A 17 6.02 10.65 -4.38
C LEU A 17 5.44 11.66 -5.39
N GLU A 18 5.53 12.97 -5.12
CA GLU A 18 4.98 14.00 -6.01
C GLU A 18 5.62 13.95 -7.40
N SER A 19 6.95 13.73 -7.48
CA SER A 19 7.64 13.57 -8.76
C SER A 19 7.32 12.27 -9.49
N GLU A 20 6.66 11.32 -8.82
CA GLU A 20 6.30 10.02 -9.38
C GLU A 20 4.82 9.92 -9.77
N PHE A 21 4.00 10.88 -9.34
CA PHE A 21 2.57 10.91 -9.63
C PHE A 21 2.32 11.88 -10.77
N ASP A 22 1.96 11.36 -11.94
CA ASP A 22 1.40 12.20 -12.98
C ASP A 22 -0.05 12.57 -12.62
N THR A 23 -0.46 13.74 -13.07
CA THR A 23 -1.83 14.24 -12.94
C THR A 23 -2.83 13.36 -13.70
N GLU A 24 -2.40 12.71 -14.79
CA GLU A 24 -3.21 11.78 -15.58
C GLU A 24 -3.24 10.34 -15.02
N ASP A 25 -2.40 10.04 -14.02
CA ASP A 25 -2.30 8.68 -13.49
C ASP A 25 -3.60 8.24 -12.79
N GLY A 26 -4.11 7.09 -13.22
CA GLY A 26 -5.26 6.43 -12.60
C GLY A 26 -4.94 5.94 -11.17
N LEU A 27 -6.00 5.72 -10.37
CA LEU A 27 -5.90 5.34 -8.96
C LEU A 27 -4.99 4.13 -8.71
N HIS A 28 -5.08 3.12 -9.58
CA HIS A 28 -4.27 1.91 -9.51
C HIS A 28 -2.78 2.18 -9.69
N TYR A 29 -2.43 3.10 -10.60
CA TYR A 29 -1.02 3.44 -10.85
C TYR A 29 -0.43 4.21 -9.67
N LYS A 30 -1.14 5.23 -9.17
CA LYS A 30 -0.74 5.97 -7.96
C LYS A 30 -0.58 5.04 -6.74
N MET A 31 -1.49 4.08 -6.60
CA MET A 31 -1.41 3.10 -5.52
C MET A 31 -0.25 2.11 -5.69
N ASN A 32 0.05 1.68 -6.92
CA ASN A 32 1.22 0.84 -7.23
C ASN A 32 2.53 1.60 -6.91
N ARG A 33 2.63 2.88 -7.28
CA ARG A 33 3.76 3.74 -6.94
C ARG A 33 3.98 3.83 -5.42
N PHE A 34 2.90 4.02 -4.67
CA PHE A 34 2.98 3.99 -3.20
C PHE A 34 3.39 2.62 -2.64
N ALA A 35 2.99 1.52 -3.28
CA ALA A 35 3.43 0.18 -2.91
C ALA A 35 4.93 -0.02 -3.15
N ASN A 36 5.44 0.43 -4.30
CA ASN A 36 6.87 0.38 -4.61
C ASN A 36 7.68 1.20 -3.61
N TYR A 37 7.21 2.41 -3.28
CA TYR A 37 7.84 3.22 -2.25
C TYR A 37 7.85 2.54 -0.87
N THR A 38 6.77 1.83 -0.51
CA THR A 38 6.72 1.03 0.72
C THR A 38 7.78 -0.09 0.67
N ILE A 39 7.92 -0.78 -0.47
CA ILE A 39 8.93 -1.82 -0.67
C ILE A 39 10.34 -1.25 -0.53
N GLU A 40 10.61 -0.08 -1.09
CA GLU A 40 11.91 0.59 -0.94
C GLU A 40 12.25 0.83 0.54
N GLN A 41 11.26 1.19 1.38
CA GLN A 41 11.50 1.36 2.81
C GLN A 41 11.83 0.03 3.50
N ILE A 42 11.24 -1.09 3.06
CA ILE A 42 11.58 -2.44 3.52
C ILE A 42 13.04 -2.76 3.15
N GLU A 43 13.43 -2.50 1.90
CA GLU A 43 14.76 -2.80 1.39
C GLU A 43 15.86 -1.98 2.06
N GLN A 44 15.58 -0.71 2.33
CA GLN A 44 16.47 0.20 3.03
C GLN A 44 16.48 -0.02 4.54
N LYS A 45 15.64 -0.94 5.07
CA LYS A 45 15.41 -1.13 6.50
C LYS A 45 15.02 0.17 7.21
N ASN A 46 14.29 1.05 6.51
CA ASN A 46 13.81 2.32 7.03
C ASN A 46 12.51 2.10 7.81
N ILE A 47 12.64 1.53 9.01
CA ILE A 47 11.53 1.11 9.87
C ILE A 47 10.59 2.28 10.21
N GLU A 48 11.13 3.48 10.43
CA GLU A 48 10.34 4.66 10.74
C GLU A 48 9.40 5.01 9.57
N GLU A 49 9.94 5.07 8.36
CA GLU A 49 9.16 5.44 7.19
C GLU A 49 8.19 4.32 6.77
N LEU A 50 8.60 3.06 6.91
CA LEU A 50 7.73 1.92 6.69
C LEU A 50 6.51 1.94 7.62
N ASN A 51 6.70 2.28 8.90
CA ASN A 51 5.58 2.45 9.83
C ASN A 51 4.66 3.59 9.39
N LYS A 52 5.20 4.72 8.92
CA LYS A 52 4.37 5.81 8.37
C LYS A 52 3.53 5.34 7.18
N CYS A 53 4.09 4.57 6.26
CA CYS A 53 3.35 4.01 5.12
C CYS A 53 2.16 3.17 5.60
N PHE A 54 2.40 2.27 6.54
CA PHE A 54 1.37 1.39 7.05
C PHE A 54 0.31 2.10 7.88
N ASP A 55 0.71 3.03 8.74
CA ASP A 55 -0.20 3.83 9.57
C ASP A 55 -1.07 4.77 8.70
N PHE A 56 -0.50 5.30 7.60
CA PHE A 56 -1.25 6.10 6.64
C PHE A 56 -2.45 5.32 6.08
N VAL A 57 -2.23 4.07 5.66
CA VAL A 57 -3.30 3.21 5.14
C VAL A 57 -4.25 2.79 6.26
N GLU A 58 -3.71 2.28 7.37
CA GLU A 58 -4.51 1.76 8.50
C GLU A 58 -5.52 2.80 9.02
N SER A 59 -5.08 4.05 9.16
CA SER A 59 -5.93 5.15 9.64
C SER A 59 -7.04 5.56 8.67
N ARG A 60 -6.94 5.14 7.40
CA ARG A 60 -7.85 5.53 6.32
C ARG A 60 -8.73 4.41 5.79
N ILE A 61 -8.42 3.14 6.06
CA ILE A 61 -9.15 1.95 5.55
C ILE A 61 -10.67 2.09 5.68
N ARG A 62 -11.19 2.57 6.82
CA ARG A 62 -12.64 2.68 7.06
C ARG A 62 -13.33 3.83 6.31
N LEU A 63 -12.55 4.71 5.72
CA LEU A 63 -13.01 5.92 5.05
C LEU A 63 -12.83 5.84 3.53
N LEU A 64 -12.25 4.74 3.02
CA LEU A 64 -12.01 4.52 1.60
C LEU A 64 -13.33 4.38 0.84
N THR A 65 -13.36 4.88 -0.39
CA THR A 65 -14.42 4.52 -1.36
C THR A 65 -14.11 3.16 -1.98
N PRO A 66 -15.11 2.49 -2.57
CA PRO A 66 -14.90 1.21 -3.26
C PRO A 66 -13.76 1.24 -4.28
N ASP A 67 -13.57 2.35 -5.01
CA ASP A 67 -12.50 2.47 -6.01
C ASP A 67 -11.10 2.51 -5.38
N ILE A 68 -10.93 3.26 -4.28
CA ILE A 68 -9.64 3.34 -3.57
C ILE A 68 -9.37 2.02 -2.85
N GLU A 69 -10.41 1.42 -2.26
CA GLU A 69 -10.33 0.11 -1.62
C GLU A 69 -9.92 -0.98 -2.63
N ASN A 70 -10.50 -0.95 -3.83
CA ASN A 70 -10.10 -1.83 -4.91
C ASN A 70 -8.65 -1.59 -5.32
N ALA A 71 -8.21 -0.34 -5.50
CA ALA A 71 -6.82 -0.02 -5.79
C ALA A 71 -5.88 -0.50 -4.67
N LEU A 72 -6.25 -0.34 -3.40
CA LEU A 72 -5.49 -0.84 -2.26
C LEU A 72 -5.36 -2.37 -2.31
N ASN A 73 -6.45 -3.09 -2.59
CA ASN A 73 -6.43 -4.54 -2.70
C ASN A 73 -5.56 -5.01 -3.87
N VAL A 74 -5.88 -4.57 -5.09
CA VAL A 74 -5.28 -5.15 -6.31
C VAL A 74 -3.96 -4.50 -6.70
N SER A 75 -3.65 -3.30 -6.24
CA SER A 75 -2.39 -2.62 -6.62
C SER A 75 -1.41 -2.53 -5.46
N TYR A 76 -1.87 -2.25 -4.25
CA TYR A 76 -0.97 -2.21 -3.09
C TYR A 76 -0.67 -3.60 -2.52
N CYS A 77 -1.71 -4.34 -2.13
CA CYS A 77 -1.52 -5.65 -1.51
C CYS A 77 -0.94 -6.69 -2.47
N GLU A 78 -1.34 -6.66 -3.75
CA GLU A 78 -0.71 -7.50 -4.78
C GLU A 78 0.79 -7.26 -4.89
N THR A 79 1.20 -5.99 -5.01
CA THR A 79 2.62 -5.63 -5.16
C THR A 79 3.43 -6.08 -3.95
N LEU A 80 2.89 -5.90 -2.73
CA LEU A 80 3.52 -6.43 -1.51
C LEU A 80 3.52 -7.96 -1.44
N LEU A 81 2.50 -8.63 -1.96
CA LEU A 81 2.44 -10.09 -2.01
C LEU A 81 3.47 -10.65 -2.98
N CYS A 82 3.62 -10.05 -4.17
CA CYS A 82 4.66 -10.40 -5.14
C CYS A 82 6.07 -10.20 -4.55
N TYR A 83 6.22 -9.24 -3.63
CA TYR A 83 7.47 -9.03 -2.88
C TYR A 83 7.66 -10.00 -1.70
N ASP A 84 6.61 -10.61 -1.15
CA ASP A 84 6.63 -11.54 0.01
C ASP A 84 7.33 -12.86 -0.32
N GLN A 85 8.66 -12.83 -0.47
CA GLN A 85 9.50 -14.00 -0.55
C GLN A 85 9.82 -14.55 0.85
N PRO A 86 10.06 -15.88 1.01
CA PRO A 86 10.13 -16.56 2.31
C PRO A 86 11.10 -15.99 3.34
N LYS A 87 12.15 -15.26 2.91
CA LYS A 87 13.14 -14.64 3.80
C LYS A 87 12.93 -13.14 4.07
N ARG A 88 12.19 -12.42 3.21
CA ARG A 88 12.05 -10.95 3.28
C ARG A 88 10.69 -10.50 3.80
N GLY A 89 9.62 -11.23 3.50
CA GLY A 89 8.28 -10.74 3.85
C GLY A 89 7.85 -10.99 5.30
N ILE A 90 8.55 -11.83 6.08
CA ILE A 90 8.20 -12.08 7.50
C ILE A 90 8.31 -10.79 8.32
N GLU A 91 9.38 -10.01 8.13
CA GLU A 91 9.58 -8.75 8.87
C GLU A 91 8.51 -7.71 8.51
N MET A 92 8.22 -7.56 7.22
CA MET A 92 7.14 -6.68 6.73
C MET A 92 5.78 -7.03 7.35
N LYS A 93 5.38 -8.31 7.32
CA LYS A 93 4.07 -8.76 7.82
C LYS A 93 3.88 -8.49 9.31
N ASN A 94 4.95 -8.57 10.11
CA ASN A 94 4.89 -8.28 11.54
C ASN A 94 4.69 -6.79 11.86
N MET A 95 5.04 -5.91 10.92
CA MET A 95 4.87 -4.47 11.07
C MET A 95 3.53 -3.97 10.55
N MET A 96 2.81 -4.77 9.75
CA MET A 96 1.50 -4.39 9.25
C MET A 96 0.48 -4.26 10.39
N PRO A 97 -0.21 -3.11 10.51
CA PRO A 97 -1.31 -2.94 11.43
C PRO A 97 -2.49 -3.87 11.10
N LYS A 98 -3.39 -4.03 12.08
CA LYS A 98 -4.39 -5.09 12.08
C LYS A 98 -5.33 -5.08 10.88
N GLN A 99 -5.82 -3.91 10.43
CA GLN A 99 -6.76 -3.87 9.32
C GLN A 99 -6.03 -4.05 8.00
N LEU A 100 -4.88 -3.39 7.81
CA LEU A 100 -4.04 -3.57 6.62
C LEU A 100 -3.61 -5.04 6.46
N PHE A 101 -3.20 -5.70 7.54
CA PHE A 101 -2.82 -7.11 7.49
C PHE A 101 -3.99 -8.02 7.06
N ARG A 102 -5.24 -7.69 7.44
CA ARG A 102 -6.41 -8.42 6.97
C ARG A 102 -6.64 -8.25 5.47
N PHE A 103 -6.58 -7.02 4.97
CA PHE A 103 -6.66 -6.73 3.53
C PHE A 103 -5.61 -7.53 2.74
N TYR A 104 -4.37 -7.52 3.23
CA TYR A 104 -3.28 -8.29 2.65
C TYR A 104 -3.56 -9.81 2.64
N LEU A 105 -4.06 -10.37 3.75
CA LEU A 105 -4.40 -11.80 3.83
C LEU A 105 -5.60 -12.18 2.96
N ASP A 106 -6.61 -11.33 2.87
CA ASP A 106 -7.78 -11.55 2.03
C ASP A 106 -7.37 -11.56 0.55
N TYR A 107 -6.52 -10.62 0.13
CA TYR A 107 -5.95 -10.63 -1.23
C TYR A 107 -5.11 -11.89 -1.48
N LYS A 108 -4.23 -12.27 -0.53
CA LYS A 108 -3.42 -13.48 -0.64
C LYS A 108 -4.27 -14.75 -0.79
N LYS A 109 -5.38 -14.84 -0.05
CA LYS A 109 -6.33 -15.94 -0.16
C LYS A 109 -6.99 -15.98 -1.55
N TYR A 110 -7.41 -14.82 -2.06
CA TYR A 110 -7.96 -14.69 -3.40
C TYR A 110 -6.93 -15.12 -4.46
N TYR A 111 -5.71 -14.57 -4.42
CA TYR A 111 -4.63 -14.90 -5.36
C TYR A 111 -4.33 -16.41 -5.40
N ASN A 112 -4.23 -17.05 -4.24
CA ASN A 112 -3.99 -18.50 -4.15
C ASN A 112 -5.17 -19.34 -4.68
N SER A 113 -6.39 -18.79 -4.73
CA SER A 113 -7.55 -19.49 -5.30
C SER A 113 -7.63 -19.41 -6.83
N LEU A 114 -6.78 -18.61 -7.47
CA LEU A 114 -6.65 -18.53 -8.92
C LEU A 114 -5.75 -19.64 -9.51
N GLY A 115 -5.09 -20.42 -8.65
CA GLY A 115 -4.27 -21.60 -9.02
C GLY A 115 -4.97 -22.92 -8.68
#